data_AF-A0A1M3PVR5-F1
#
_entry.id   AF-A0A1M3PVR5-F1
#
_cell.length_a   1.000
_cell.length_b   1.000
_cell.length_c   1.000
_cell.angle_alpha   90.00
_cell.angle_beta   90.00
_cell.angle_gamma   90.00
#
_symmetry.space_group_name_H-M   'P 1'
#
loop_
_entity.id
_entity.type
_entity.pdbx_description
1 polymer ?
#
loop_
_entity_poly.entity_id
_entity_poly.type
_entity_poly.pdbx_seq_one_letter_code
_entity_poly.pdbx_strand_id
1 'polypeptide(L)'
;MNHLVIAGSILLAAAPGEALPTMADVPTLAKAAVARRIEVPPSAIHILAAKPSERMPGFVVCGRVETAGGNDDTGAEGGERFFVVIPGNFAVLDQDGKGLVDSYWSANHCE
;
A
#
# COMPACT_ATOMS: atom_id res chain seq x y z
N MET A 1 3.08 43.90 21.15
CA MET A 1 3.84 42.63 21.18
C MET A 1 3.18 41.71 20.14
N ASN A 2 3.71 41.67 18.92
CA ASN A 2 3.17 40.85 17.83
C ASN A 2 3.90 39.50 17.83
N HIS A 3 3.21 38.43 18.21
CA HIS A 3 3.72 37.07 18.06
C HIS A 3 3.40 36.57 16.64
N LEU A 4 4.41 36.61 15.77
CA LEU A 4 4.37 35.95 14.46
C LEU A 4 4.55 34.45 14.69
N VAL A 5 3.46 33.70 14.53
CA VAL A 5 3.47 32.24 14.52
C VAL A 5 3.98 31.80 13.14
N ILE A 6 5.22 31.33 13.09
CA ILE A 6 5.78 30.67 11.91
C ILE A 6 5.22 29.25 11.91
N ALA A 7 4.20 29.00 11.08
CA ALA A 7 3.74 27.66 10.75
C ALA A 7 4.83 26.99 9.90
N GLY A 8 5.69 26.23 10.55
CA GLY A 8 6.71 25.41 9.88
C GLY A 8 6.03 24.29 9.12
N SER A 9 5.88 24.47 7.80
CA SER A 9 5.55 23.40 6.86
C SER A 9 6.62 22.31 6.99
N ILE A 10 6.26 21.19 7.61
CA ILE A 10 7.12 20.02 7.69
C ILE A 10 7.18 19.42 6.27
N LEU A 11 8.15 19.86 5.48
CA LEU A 11 8.54 19.20 4.25
C LEU A 11 9.21 17.88 4.66
N LEU A 12 8.51 16.76 4.47
CA LEU A 12 9.13 15.44 4.58
C LEU A 12 10.19 15.34 3.49
N ALA A 13 11.45 15.56 3.87
CA ALA A 13 12.59 15.42 2.99
C ALA A 13 12.71 13.93 2.59
N ALA A 14 12.39 13.64 1.33
CA ALA A 14 12.85 12.42 0.69
C ALA A 14 14.40 12.40 0.74
N ALA A 15 14.99 11.24 0.98
CA ALA A 15 16.44 11.09 0.97
C ALA A 15 17.02 11.65 -0.36
N PRO A 16 18.14 12.40 -0.31
CA PRO A 16 18.67 13.01 -1.52
C PRO A 16 19.18 11.93 -2.48
N GLY A 17 18.52 11.78 -3.63
CA GLY A 17 19.02 10.99 -4.76
C GLY A 17 18.08 9.91 -5.32
N GLU A 18 16.99 9.54 -4.65
CA GLU A 18 16.01 8.61 -5.24
C GLU A 18 14.98 9.39 -6.07
N ALA A 19 14.84 9.02 -7.35
CA ALA A 19 13.80 9.56 -8.20
C ALA A 19 12.43 9.26 -7.57
N LEU A 20 11.55 10.27 -7.55
CA LEU A 20 10.18 10.06 -7.11
C LEU A 20 9.57 8.95 -7.98
N PRO A 21 9.01 7.88 -7.36
CA PRO A 21 8.42 6.79 -8.12
C PRO A 21 7.38 7.31 -9.10
N THR A 22 7.43 6.82 -10.33
CA THR A 22 6.40 7.06 -11.32
C THR A 22 5.33 5.98 -11.24
N MET A 23 4.17 6.20 -11.88
CA MET A 23 3.12 5.17 -11.98
C MET A 23 3.62 3.83 -12.55
N ALA A 24 4.65 3.84 -13.39
CA ALA A 24 5.24 2.64 -13.95
C ALA A 24 6.01 1.80 -12.91
N ASP A 25 6.55 2.45 -11.89
CA ASP A 25 7.33 1.81 -10.82
C ASP A 25 6.44 1.24 -9.71
N VAL A 26 5.24 1.79 -9.56
CA VAL A 26 4.29 1.46 -8.48
C VAL A 26 4.03 -0.04 -8.33
N PRO A 27 3.74 -0.82 -9.40
CA PRO A 27 3.49 -2.25 -9.26
C PRO A 27 4.70 -3.01 -8.69
N THR A 28 5.90 -2.68 -9.17
CA THR A 28 7.14 -3.32 -8.72
C THR A 28 7.42 -2.98 -7.25
N LEU A 29 7.27 -1.72 -6.87
CA LEU A 29 7.49 -1.26 -5.50
C LEU A 29 6.47 -1.86 -4.53
N ALA A 30 5.20 -1.95 -4.92
CA ALA A 30 4.16 -2.55 -4.11
C ALA A 30 4.40 -4.04 -3.87
N LYS A 31 4.75 -4.79 -4.93
CA LYS A 31 5.14 -6.20 -4.80
C LYS A 31 6.34 -6.39 -3.89
N ALA A 32 7.36 -5.53 -4.00
CA ALA A 32 8.53 -5.58 -3.14
C ALA A 32 8.19 -5.25 -1.67
N ALA A 33 7.27 -4.31 -1.41
CA ALA A 33 6.81 -4.00 -0.06
C ALA A 33 6.08 -5.19 0.58
N VAL A 34 5.18 -5.84 -0.15
CA VAL A 34 4.44 -7.01 0.33
C VAL A 34 5.36 -8.23 0.49
N ALA A 35 6.19 -8.55 -0.50
CA ALA A 35 7.10 -9.69 -0.44
C ALA A 35 8.08 -9.63 0.75
N ARG A 36 8.52 -8.43 1.15
CA ARG A 36 9.36 -8.23 2.34
C ARG A 36 8.67 -8.54 3.65
N ARG A 37 7.34 -8.46 3.71
CA ARG A 37 6.58 -8.59 4.95
C ARG A 37 6.13 -10.02 5.23
N ILE A 38 5.81 -10.78 4.18
CA ILE A 38 5.23 -12.12 4.29
C ILE A 38 6.07 -13.20 3.60
N GLU A 39 7.28 -12.87 3.15
CA GLU A 39 8.23 -13.80 2.53
C GLU A 39 7.64 -14.63 1.36
N VAL A 40 6.69 -14.07 0.62
CA VAL A 40 6.07 -14.72 -0.55
C VAL A 40 6.78 -14.34 -1.85
N PRO A 41 6.77 -15.23 -2.86
CA PRO A 41 7.25 -14.86 -4.18
C PRO A 41 6.37 -13.75 -4.79
N PRO A 42 6.97 -12.77 -5.50
CA PRO A 42 6.22 -11.70 -6.17
C PRO A 42 5.16 -12.16 -7.18
N SER A 43 5.26 -13.41 -7.64
CA SER A 43 4.28 -14.06 -8.52
C SER A 43 2.96 -14.37 -7.82
N ALA A 44 2.96 -14.58 -6.51
CA ALA A 44 1.76 -14.82 -5.71
C ALA A 44 1.01 -13.52 -5.35
N ILE A 45 1.54 -12.35 -5.75
CA ILE A 45 1.00 -11.04 -5.43
C ILE A 45 0.26 -10.48 -6.65
N HIS A 46 -1.06 -10.39 -6.52
CA HIS A 46 -1.97 -9.91 -7.55
C HIS A 46 -2.42 -8.49 -7.21
N ILE A 47 -2.02 -7.52 -8.04
CA ILE A 47 -2.47 -6.13 -7.89
C ILE A 47 -3.82 -5.99 -8.59
N LEU A 48 -4.82 -5.52 -7.86
CA LEU A 48 -6.17 -5.25 -8.37
C LEU A 48 -6.29 -3.80 -8.82
N ALA A 49 -5.78 -2.87 -8.02
CA ALA A 49 -5.82 -1.45 -8.31
C ALA A 49 -4.52 -0.76 -7.91
N ALA A 50 -4.04 0.17 -8.76
CA ALA A 50 -2.95 1.07 -8.46
C ALA A 50 -3.30 2.46 -9.01
N LYS A 51 -3.35 3.47 -8.14
CA LYS A 51 -3.76 4.83 -8.54
C LYS A 51 -3.12 5.92 -7.68
N PRO A 52 -3.05 7.16 -8.17
CA PRO A 52 -2.69 8.30 -7.33
C PRO A 52 -3.62 8.40 -6.13
N SER A 53 -3.06 8.70 -4.96
CA SER A 53 -3.83 8.89 -3.75
C SER A 53 -4.31 10.33 -3.64
N GLU A 54 -5.60 10.51 -3.37
CA GLU A 54 -6.18 11.84 -3.13
C GLU A 54 -5.98 12.31 -1.67
N ARG A 55 -5.65 11.37 -0.77
CA ARG A 55 -5.57 11.61 0.68
C ARG A 55 -4.15 11.58 1.22
N MET A 56 -3.24 10.87 0.54
CA MET A 56 -1.85 10.69 0.96
C MET A 56 -0.91 11.05 -0.19
N PRO A 57 0.31 11.54 0.07
CA PRO A 57 1.28 11.75 -1.00
C PRO A 57 1.64 10.43 -1.71
N GLY A 58 1.59 10.43 -3.04
CA GLY A 58 2.00 9.31 -3.88
C GLY A 58 0.84 8.44 -4.39
N PHE A 59 0.97 7.13 -4.28
CA PHE A 59 0.08 6.15 -4.91
C PHE A 59 -0.44 5.14 -3.90
N VAL A 60 -1.70 4.73 -4.05
CA VAL A 60 -2.30 3.62 -3.32
C VAL A 60 -2.36 2.39 -4.20
N VAL A 61 -2.06 1.24 -3.62
CA VAL A 61 -2.11 -0.05 -4.28
C VAL A 61 -2.88 -1.03 -3.43
N CYS A 62 -3.87 -1.68 -4.03
CA CYS A 62 -4.69 -2.71 -3.43
C CYS A 62 -4.53 -4.00 -4.22
N GLY A 63 -4.51 -5.13 -3.51
CA GLY A 63 -4.35 -6.42 -4.15
C GLY A 63 -4.51 -7.59 -3.20
N ARG A 64 -4.32 -8.79 -3.73
CA ARG A 64 -4.42 -10.05 -2.98
C ARG A 64 -3.13 -10.83 -3.09
N VAL A 65 -2.82 -11.60 -2.06
CA VAL A 65 -1.72 -12.56 -2.04
C VAL A 65 -2.29 -13.96 -1.94
N GLU A 66 -1.89 -14.82 -2.87
CA GLU A 66 -2.14 -16.25 -2.77
C GLU A 66 -1.24 -16.84 -1.67
N THR A 67 -1.83 -17.38 -0.62
CA THR A 67 -1.09 -18.07 0.44
C THR A 67 -1.37 -19.57 0.36
N ALA A 68 -0.32 -20.39 0.42
CA ALA A 68 -0.40 -21.84 0.22
C ALA A 68 -1.13 -22.61 1.35
N GLY A 69 -1.73 -21.91 2.33
CA GLY A 69 -2.44 -22.49 3.47
C GLY A 69 -3.84 -21.94 3.72
N GLY A 70 -4.37 -21.08 2.84
CA GLY A 70 -5.71 -20.50 2.95
C GLY A 70 -6.77 -21.49 2.50
N ASN A 71 -7.22 -22.34 3.42
CA ASN A 71 -8.33 -23.24 3.23
C ASN A 71 -9.66 -22.48 3.42
N ASP A 72 -9.99 -21.56 2.50
CA ASP A 72 -11.30 -20.89 2.47
C ASP A 72 -12.07 -21.28 1.20
N ASP A 73 -12.99 -22.22 1.43
CA ASP A 73 -13.92 -22.85 0.50
C ASP A 73 -15.09 -21.89 0.17
N THR A 74 -14.79 -20.76 -0.48
CA THR A 74 -15.80 -19.97 -1.20
C THR A 74 -15.13 -19.24 -2.37
N GLY A 75 -15.57 -19.54 -3.60
CA GLY A 75 -14.92 -19.16 -4.85
C GLY A 75 -14.63 -17.67 -5.05
N ALA A 76 -13.65 -17.42 -5.91
CA ALA A 76 -13.22 -16.11 -6.44
C ALA A 76 -12.50 -15.13 -5.47
N GLU A 77 -12.39 -15.43 -4.16
CA GLU A 77 -11.91 -14.45 -3.17
C GLU A 77 -10.93 -15.00 -2.10
N GLY A 78 -10.30 -16.15 -2.33
CA GLY A 78 -9.51 -16.89 -1.33
C GLY A 78 -8.05 -16.44 -1.10
N GLY A 79 -7.74 -15.14 -1.27
CA GLY A 79 -6.38 -14.60 -1.09
C GLY A 79 -6.32 -13.51 -0.02
N GLU A 80 -5.20 -13.43 0.71
CA GLU A 80 -4.96 -12.42 1.74
C GLU A 80 -4.92 -11.03 1.10
N ARG A 81 -5.79 -10.11 1.53
CA ARG A 81 -5.82 -8.76 0.97
C ARG A 81 -4.70 -7.92 1.54
N PHE A 82 -4.16 -7.03 0.72
CA PHE A 82 -3.18 -6.05 1.14
C PHE A 82 -3.52 -4.63 0.66
N PHE A 83 -2.94 -3.66 1.35
CA PHE A 83 -2.96 -2.24 1.00
C PHE A 83 -1.56 -1.65 1.18
N VAL A 84 -1.06 -0.93 0.16
CA VAL A 84 0.26 -0.29 0.16
C VAL A 84 0.13 1.16 -0.26
N VAL A 85 0.94 2.04 0.33
CA VAL A 85 1.08 3.45 -0.08
C VAL A 85 2.50 3.67 -0.55
N ILE A 86 2.74 3.99 -1.82
CA ILE A 86 4.06 4.30 -2.41
C ILE A 86 4.24 5.82 -2.47
N PRO A 87 5.42 6.40 -2.13
CA PRO A 87 6.73 5.78 -1.87
C PRO A 87 6.89 5.13 -0.48
N GLY A 88 5.84 5.05 0.33
CA GLY A 88 5.90 4.32 1.59
C GLY A 88 6.24 2.84 1.37
N ASN A 89 7.15 2.33 2.21
CA ASN A 89 7.47 0.90 2.22
C ASN A 89 6.50 0.08 3.09
N PHE A 90 5.33 0.65 3.40
CA PHE A 90 4.40 0.06 4.34
C PHE A 90 3.29 -0.68 3.60
N ALA A 91 3.23 -1.99 3.84
CA ALA A 91 2.13 -2.86 3.43
C ALA A 91 1.32 -3.25 4.67
N VAL A 92 -0.01 -3.12 4.59
CA VAL A 92 -0.97 -3.66 5.56
C VAL A 92 -1.63 -4.86 4.93
N LEU A 93 -1.68 -5.98 5.63
CA LEU A 93 -2.39 -7.18 5.18
C LEU A 93 -3.54 -7.54 6.12
N ASP A 94 -4.43 -8.44 5.70
CA ASP A 94 -5.54 -8.88 6.54
C ASP A 94 -5.06 -9.46 7.88
N GLN A 95 -3.89 -10.13 7.92
CA GLN A 95 -3.31 -10.64 9.17
C GLN A 95 -2.89 -9.54 10.16
N ASP A 96 -2.59 -8.33 9.67
CA ASP A 96 -2.26 -7.19 10.52
C ASP A 96 -3.50 -6.56 11.16
N GLY A 97 -4.68 -6.81 10.56
CA GLY A 97 -5.96 -6.31 11.03
C GLY A 97 -6.94 -6.15 9.89
N LYS A 98 -7.82 -7.14 9.70
CA LYS A 98 -8.86 -7.16 8.66
C LYS A 98 -9.67 -5.85 8.60
N GLY A 99 -10.10 -5.30 9.75
CA GLY A 99 -10.86 -4.05 9.80
C GLY A 99 -10.08 -2.81 9.31
N LEU A 100 -8.75 -2.83 9.43
CA LEU A 100 -7.88 -1.77 8.92
C LEU A 100 -7.80 -1.84 7.39
N VAL A 101 -7.61 -3.05 6.85
CA VAL A 101 -7.61 -3.29 5.40
C VAL A 101 -8.97 -2.93 4.80
N ASP A 102 -10.08 -3.35 5.42
CA ASP A 102 -11.44 -3.00 4.98
C ASP A 102 -11.63 -1.48 4.91
N SER A 103 -11.18 -0.76 5.93
CA SER A 103 -11.26 0.70 5.99
C SER A 103 -10.47 1.36 4.87
N TYR A 104 -9.24 0.91 4.62
CA TYR A 104 -8.41 1.45 3.54
C TYR A 104 -8.94 1.09 2.16
N TRP A 105 -9.43 -0.14 1.96
CA TRP A 105 -10.01 -0.58 0.70
C TRP A 105 -11.27 0.20 0.35
N SER A 106 -12.18 0.37 1.31
CA SER A 106 -13.39 1.16 1.12
C SER A 106 -13.07 2.63 0.87
N ALA A 107 -12.17 3.22 1.68
CA ALA A 107 -11.76 4.61 1.56
C ALA A 107 -11.10 4.95 0.22
N ASN A 108 -10.48 3.97 -0.42
CA ASN A 108 -9.77 4.12 -1.68
C ASN A 108 -10.48 3.42 -2.84
N HIS A 109 -11.74 2.98 -2.71
CA HIS A 109 -12.51 2.33 -3.79
C HIS A 109 -11.72 1.23 -4.50
N CYS A 110 -11.24 0.26 -3.71
CA CYS A 110 -10.49 -0.90 -4.18
C CYS A 110 -11.37 -2.16 -4.30
N GLU A 111 -12.62 -1.96 -4.72
CA GLU A 111 -13.63 -3.00 -4.93
C GLU A 111 -13.44 -3.75 -6.27
#